data_AF-A0A1P8XL17-F1
#
_entry.id   AF-A0A1P8XL17-F1
#
_cell.length_a   1.000
_cell.length_b   1.000
_cell.length_c   1.000
_cell.angle_alpha   90.00
_cell.angle_beta   90.00
_cell.angle_gamma   90.00
#
_symmetry.space_group_name_H-M   'P 1'
#
loop_
_entity.id
_entity.type
_entity.pdbx_description
1 polymer ?
#
loop_
_entity_poly.entity_id
_entity_poly.type
_entity_poly.pdbx_seq_one_letter_code
_entity_poly.pdbx_strand_id
1 'polypeptide(L)'
;METSRKEPPPVAKKNDFTKRANEFLSTRLGPVQRLGELLDAKAEKEAELQDCEASIEKAVLECIEAGWKPAELTKLGVPRTAIPRRQPRNAALEPRTPDNDSTTNGEGSGAEGGSAQEPSL
;
A
#
# COMPACT_ATOMS: atom_id res chain seq x y z
N MET A 1 18.01 -13.05 -88.24
CA MET A 1 18.15 -11.97 -87.24
C MET A 1 17.01 -12.15 -86.27
N GLU A 2 17.26 -12.81 -85.14
CA GLU A 2 16.22 -13.10 -84.14
C GLU A 2 16.72 -12.53 -82.81
N THR A 3 16.19 -11.37 -82.43
CA THR A 3 16.55 -10.69 -81.18
C THR A 3 15.78 -11.33 -80.04
N SER A 4 16.42 -12.29 -79.37
CA SER A 4 15.93 -12.91 -78.14
C SER A 4 15.80 -11.85 -77.05
N ARG A 5 14.58 -11.39 -76.76
CA ARG A 5 14.29 -10.50 -75.63
C ARG A 5 14.49 -11.30 -74.33
N LYS A 6 15.54 -10.94 -73.59
CA LYS A 6 15.81 -11.44 -72.25
C LYS A 6 14.84 -10.75 -71.28
N GLU A 7 13.89 -11.48 -70.72
CA GLU A 7 13.04 -10.97 -69.65
C GLU A 7 13.87 -10.69 -68.38
N PRO A 8 13.59 -9.59 -67.65
CA PRO A 8 14.29 -9.30 -66.41
C PRO A 8 13.81 -10.22 -65.27
N PRO A 9 14.70 -10.61 -64.33
CA PRO A 9 14.33 -11.50 -63.24
C PRO A 9 13.34 -10.82 -62.27
N PRO A 10 12.46 -11.58 -61.60
CA PRO A 10 11.48 -11.03 -60.66
C PRO A 10 12.19 -10.43 -59.45
N VAL A 11 12.04 -9.11 -59.27
CA VAL A 11 12.61 -8.36 -58.14
C VAL A 11 11.90 -8.80 -56.85
N ALA A 12 12.68 -9.31 -55.90
CA ALA A 12 12.16 -9.99 -54.71
C ALA A 12 11.35 -9.06 -53.77
N LYS A 13 10.16 -9.51 -53.36
CA LYS A 13 9.21 -8.92 -52.39
C LYS A 13 9.77 -8.70 -50.96
N LYS A 14 11.07 -8.90 -50.74
CA LYS A 14 11.72 -8.84 -49.41
C LYS A 14 11.69 -7.43 -48.81
N ASN A 15 11.63 -6.39 -49.64
CA ASN A 15 11.66 -5.01 -49.19
C ASN A 15 10.32 -4.59 -48.52
N ASP A 16 9.20 -5.17 -48.94
CA ASP A 16 7.87 -4.79 -48.45
C ASP A 16 7.59 -5.30 -47.04
N PHE A 17 8.07 -6.50 -46.71
CA PHE A 17 7.82 -7.09 -45.39
C PHE A 17 8.58 -6.32 -44.30
N THR A 18 9.88 -6.07 -44.52
CA THR A 18 10.72 -5.32 -43.57
C THR A 18 10.22 -3.89 -43.41
N LYS A 19 9.77 -3.25 -44.50
CA LYS A 19 9.17 -1.91 -44.44
C LYS A 19 7.90 -1.89 -43.60
N ARG A 20 6.95 -2.82 -43.84
CA ARG A 20 5.72 -2.93 -43.04
C ARG A 20 6.01 -3.24 -41.57
N ALA A 21 7.00 -4.10 -41.30
CA ALA A 21 7.41 -4.39 -39.93
C ALA A 21 7.96 -3.14 -39.22
N ASN A 22 8.81 -2.36 -39.89
CA ASN A 22 9.33 -1.10 -39.35
C ASN A 22 8.24 -0.04 -39.15
N GLU A 23 7.31 0.11 -40.09
CA GLU A 23 6.16 1.01 -39.96
C GLU A 23 5.27 0.62 -38.77
N PHE A 24 5.01 -0.67 -38.60
CA PHE A 24 4.25 -1.20 -37.48
C PHE A 24 4.95 -0.94 -36.13
N LEU A 25 6.27 -1.20 -36.06
CA LEU A 25 7.07 -0.92 -34.87
C LEU A 25 7.10 0.58 -34.55
N SER A 26 7.29 1.43 -35.56
CA SER A 26 7.34 2.89 -35.38
C SER A 26 5.99 3.43 -34.87
N THR A 27 4.89 2.89 -35.37
CA THR A 27 3.53 3.26 -34.91
C THR A 27 3.30 2.88 -33.45
N ARG A 28 3.85 1.75 -32.99
CA ARG A 28 3.71 1.28 -31.60
C ARG A 28 4.70 1.91 -30.63
N LEU A 29 5.85 2.37 -31.12
CA LEU A 29 6.90 2.92 -30.27
C LEU A 29 6.46 4.21 -29.56
N GLY A 30 5.79 5.13 -30.27
CA GLY A 30 5.34 6.40 -29.70
C GLY A 30 4.40 6.24 -28.48
N PRO A 31 3.34 5.43 -28.56
CA PRO A 31 2.48 5.15 -27.41
C PRO A 31 3.22 4.51 -26.22
N VAL A 32 4.18 3.63 -26.47
CA VAL A 32 4.97 2.97 -25.41
C VAL A 32 5.90 3.98 -24.73
N GLN A 33 6.54 4.86 -25.49
CA GLN A 33 7.37 5.94 -24.94
C GLN A 33 6.53 6.88 -24.07
N ARG A 34 5.36 7.30 -24.56
CA ARG A 34 4.43 8.13 -23.79
C ARG A 34 3.93 7.42 -22.52
N LEU A 35 3.70 6.11 -22.58
CA LEU A 35 3.35 5.34 -21.40
C LEU A 35 4.50 5.34 -20.38
N GLY A 36 5.75 5.21 -20.83
CA GLY A 36 6.93 5.34 -19.97
C GLY A 36 6.97 6.69 -19.25
N GLU A 37 6.85 7.79 -19.99
CA GLU A 37 6.81 9.15 -19.43
C GLU A 37 5.67 9.32 -18.39
N LEU A 38 4.49 8.75 -18.67
CA LEU A 38 3.37 8.80 -17.74
C LEU A 38 3.60 7.98 -16.47
N LEU A 39 4.32 6.86 -16.57
CA LEU A 39 4.68 6.05 -15.41
C LEU A 39 5.72 6.76 -14.53
N ASP A 40 6.69 7.44 -15.13
CA ASP A 40 7.67 8.26 -14.41
C ASP A 40 6.97 9.42 -13.69
N ALA A 41 6.10 10.16 -14.39
CA ALA A 41 5.31 11.24 -13.79
C ALA A 41 4.38 10.72 -12.68
N LYS A 42 3.80 9.53 -12.84
CA LYS A 42 3.01 8.88 -11.78
C LYS A 42 3.86 8.59 -10.55
N ALA A 43 5.07 8.05 -10.72
CA ALA A 43 5.96 7.75 -9.61
C ALA A 43 6.36 9.03 -8.85
N GLU A 44 6.62 10.13 -9.55
CA GLU A 44 6.88 11.44 -8.94
C GLU A 44 5.67 11.91 -8.11
N LYS A 45 4.45 11.81 -8.66
CA LYS A 45 3.24 12.19 -7.93
C LYS A 45 2.91 11.28 -6.75
N GLU A 46 3.22 10.00 -6.83
CA GLU A 46 3.09 9.08 -5.69
C GLU A 46 4.08 9.44 -4.57
N ALA A 47 5.30 9.86 -4.91
CA ALA A 47 6.26 10.36 -3.93
C ALA A 47 5.80 11.67 -3.27
N GLU A 48 5.34 12.65 -4.07
CA GLU A 48 4.78 13.90 -3.52
C GLU A 48 3.58 13.64 -2.59
N LEU A 49 2.75 12.65 -2.92
CA LEU A 49 1.61 12.27 -2.09
C LEU A 49 2.05 11.66 -0.75
N GLN A 50 3.05 10.78 -0.77
CA GLN A 50 3.63 10.22 0.45
C GLN A 50 4.25 11.30 1.35
N ASP A 51 4.94 12.28 0.76
CA ASP A 51 5.49 13.41 1.50
C ASP A 51 4.39 14.28 2.14
N CYS A 52 3.27 14.48 1.43
CA CYS A 52 2.11 15.17 1.98
C CYS A 52 1.48 14.39 3.13
N GLU A 53 1.31 13.07 3.00
CA GLU A 53 0.80 12.21 4.06
C GLU A 53 1.68 12.26 5.32
N ALA A 54 3.01 12.13 5.16
CA ALA A 54 3.96 12.26 6.26
C ALA A 54 3.91 13.63 6.94
N SER A 55 3.73 14.70 6.15
CA SER A 55 3.57 16.06 6.67
C SER A 55 2.27 16.23 7.46
N ILE A 56 1.17 15.63 7.00
CA ILE A 56 -0.10 15.62 7.73
C ILE A 56 0.04 14.86 9.05
N GLU A 57 0.64 13.66 9.04
CA GLU A 57 0.87 12.88 10.26
C GLU A 57 1.69 13.66 11.29
N LYS A 58 2.75 14.33 10.84
CA LYS A 58 3.56 15.20 11.70
C LYS A 58 2.74 16.35 12.29
N ALA A 59 1.96 17.05 11.47
CA ALA A 59 1.11 18.14 11.95
C ALA A 59 0.05 17.66 12.95
N VAL A 60 -0.49 16.45 12.75
CA VAL A 60 -1.44 15.83 13.68
C VAL A 60 -0.77 15.52 15.02
N LEU A 61 0.45 14.99 15.01
CA LEU A 61 1.23 14.75 16.23
C LEU A 61 1.48 16.06 16.99
N GLU A 62 1.92 17.11 16.30
CA GLU A 62 2.13 18.43 16.90
C GLU A 62 0.84 18.99 17.53
N CYS A 63 -0.33 18.79 16.88
CA CYS A 63 -1.62 19.17 17.46
C CYS A 63 -1.96 18.38 18.72
N ILE A 64 -1.71 17.06 18.71
CA ILE A 64 -1.95 16.20 19.88
C ILE A 64 -1.03 16.59 21.03
N GLU A 65 0.23 16.88 20.77
CA GLU A 65 1.20 17.38 21.75
C GLU A 65 0.78 18.74 22.32
N ALA A 66 0.18 19.60 21.51
CA ALA A 66 -0.44 20.86 21.95
C ALA A 66 -1.75 20.67 22.73
N GLY A 67 -2.21 19.43 22.92
CA GLY A 67 -3.36 19.08 23.76
C GLY A 67 -4.69 18.90 23.03
N TRP A 68 -4.70 18.93 21.70
CA TRP A 68 -5.92 18.65 20.93
C TRP A 68 -6.33 17.19 21.04
N LYS A 69 -7.63 16.93 21.19
CA LYS A 69 -8.12 15.54 21.23
C LYS A 69 -8.25 15.00 19.81
N PRO A 70 -7.87 13.73 19.55
CA PRO A 70 -8.08 13.07 18.26
C PRO A 70 -9.51 13.17 17.70
N ALA A 71 -10.52 13.13 18.58
CA ALA A 71 -11.92 13.27 18.20
C ALA A 71 -12.27 14.67 17.68
N GLU A 72 -11.60 15.72 18.17
CA GLU A 72 -11.78 17.10 17.73
C GLU A 72 -11.11 17.30 16.36
N LEU A 73 -9.91 16.76 16.18
CA LEU A 73 -9.21 16.76 14.88
C LEU A 73 -10.04 16.06 13.79
N THR A 74 -10.67 14.93 14.13
CA THR A 74 -11.58 14.22 13.20
C THR A 74 -12.77 15.11 12.80
N LYS A 75 -13.34 15.88 13.74
CA LYS A 75 -14.45 16.80 13.45
C LYS A 75 -14.02 17.98 12.56
N LEU A 76 -12.75 18.38 12.64
CA LEU A 76 -12.16 19.39 11.76
C LEU A 76 -11.81 18.87 10.36
N GLY A 77 -12.03 17.58 10.10
CA GLY A 77 -11.79 16.96 8.80
C GLY A 77 -10.42 16.30 8.65
N VAL A 78 -9.63 16.19 9.72
CA VAL A 78 -8.38 15.42 9.69
C VAL A 78 -8.70 13.95 9.39
N PRO A 79 -8.08 13.34 8.36
CA PRO A 79 -8.29 11.93 8.06
C PRO A 79 -7.97 11.03 9.25
N ARG A 80 -8.84 10.06 9.52
CA ARG A 80 -8.64 9.09 10.61
C ARG A 80 -7.38 8.25 10.45
N THR A 81 -6.91 8.07 9.22
CA THR A 81 -5.68 7.34 8.90
C THR A 81 -4.44 8.05 9.44
N ALA A 82 -4.45 9.39 9.46
CA ALA A 82 -3.34 10.20 9.96
C ALA A 82 -3.32 10.37 11.49
N ILE A 83 -4.37 9.91 12.18
CA ILE A 83 -4.49 10.00 13.63
C ILE A 83 -3.91 8.71 14.25
N PRO A 84 -2.86 8.80 15.09
CA PRO A 84 -2.26 7.63 15.72
C PRO A 84 -3.31 6.83 16.51
N ARG A 85 -3.49 5.56 16.12
CA ARG A 85 -4.36 4.65 16.87
C ARG A 85 -3.64 4.34 18.18
N ARG A 86 -4.28 4.66 19.32
CA ARG A 86 -3.78 4.28 20.64
C ARG A 86 -3.41 2.79 20.60
N GLN A 87 -2.14 2.47 20.75
CA GLN A 87 -1.76 1.08 20.97
C GLN A 87 -2.44 0.63 22.27
N PRO A 88 -3.08 -0.55 22.30
CA PRO A 88 -3.51 -1.11 23.55
C PRO A 88 -2.25 -1.23 24.41
N ARG A 89 -2.26 -0.61 25.59
CA ARG A 89 -1.21 -0.83 26.57
C ARG A 89 -1.24 -2.32 26.86
N ASN A 90 -0.27 -3.07 26.32
CA ASN A 90 0.06 -4.38 26.85
C ASN A 90 0.49 -4.10 28.29
N ALA A 91 -0.46 -4.24 29.22
CA ALA A 91 -0.14 -4.37 30.61
C ALA A 91 0.72 -5.63 30.70
N ALA A 92 2.04 -5.46 30.74
CA ALA A 92 2.93 -6.52 31.15
C ALA A 92 2.49 -6.89 32.57
N LEU A 93 1.71 -7.97 32.67
CA LEU A 93 1.50 -8.67 33.92
C LEU A 93 2.89 -9.19 34.30
N GLU A 94 3.57 -8.43 35.16
CA GLU A 94 4.71 -8.91 35.93
C GLU A 94 4.37 -10.32 36.45
N PRO A 95 5.17 -11.36 36.17
CA PRO A 95 4.91 -12.70 36.68
C PRO A 95 4.96 -12.63 38.21
N ARG A 96 3.81 -12.80 38.87
CA ARG A 96 3.80 -13.03 40.32
C ARG A 96 4.59 -14.31 40.57
N THR A 97 5.79 -14.17 41.13
CA THR A 97 6.48 -15.27 41.78
C THR A 97 5.61 -15.76 42.93
N PRO A 98 5.31 -17.06 43.04
CA PRO A 98 4.61 -17.57 44.20
C PRO A 98 5.61 -17.57 45.38
N ASP A 99 5.51 -16.56 46.24
CA ASP A 99 6.05 -16.66 47.59
C ASP A 99 5.23 -17.69 48.34
N ASN A 100 5.80 -18.87 48.47
CA ASN A 100 5.28 -19.93 49.31
C ASN A 100 5.78 -19.66 50.73
N ASP A 101 5.03 -18.85 51.47
CA ASP A 101 5.13 -18.86 52.93
C ASP A 101 3.74 -18.98 53.55
N SER A 102 3.63 -19.95 54.43
CA SER A 102 2.39 -20.47 54.99
C SER A 102 1.92 -19.57 56.12
N THR A 103 0.68 -19.05 56.12
CA THR A 103 -0.10 -18.83 57.35
C THR A 103 -1.60 -18.68 57.03
N THR A 104 -2.38 -19.21 57.95
CA THR A 104 -3.81 -19.55 58.01
C THR A 104 -4.83 -18.41 58.04
N ASN A 105 -6.03 -18.70 57.54
CA ASN A 105 -7.38 -18.22 57.91
C ASN A 105 -7.70 -16.71 57.94
N GLY A 106 -8.73 -16.32 57.19
CA GLY A 106 -9.51 -15.08 57.41
C GLY A 106 -10.58 -14.85 56.33
N GLU A 107 -11.84 -14.89 56.74
CA GLU A 107 -13.09 -14.78 55.97
C GLU A 107 -13.22 -13.57 55.03
N GLY A 108 -14.04 -13.70 53.99
CA GLY A 108 -14.50 -12.56 53.18
C GLY A 108 -15.36 -12.89 51.95
N SER A 109 -16.56 -13.44 52.18
CA SER A 109 -17.84 -13.31 51.44
C SER A 109 -17.91 -13.05 49.91
N GLY A 110 -18.71 -13.90 49.25
CA GLY A 110 -19.64 -13.57 48.14
C GLY A 110 -19.09 -13.84 46.73
N ALA A 111 -19.44 -14.94 46.04
CA ALA A 111 -20.70 -15.13 45.29
C ALA A 111 -21.01 -13.93 44.36
N GLU A 112 -21.17 -14.02 43.04
CA GLU A 112 -21.65 -15.11 42.20
C GLU A 112 -21.59 -14.67 40.72
N GLY A 113 -21.55 -15.65 39.81
CA GLY A 113 -22.03 -15.51 38.42
C GLY A 113 -20.92 -15.26 37.40
N GLY A 114 -20.53 -16.18 36.54
CA GLY A 114 -21.08 -17.48 36.17
C GLY A 114 -20.48 -17.82 34.81
N SER A 115 -19.55 -18.78 34.79
CA SER A 115 -19.04 -19.37 33.55
C SER A 115 -20.01 -20.45 33.09
N ALA A 116 -20.32 -20.48 31.80
CA ALA A 116 -20.63 -21.65 30.96
C ALA A 116 -21.42 -21.17 29.72
N GLN A 117 -21.19 -21.58 28.48
CA GLN A 117 -20.20 -22.47 27.87
C GLN A 117 -20.41 -22.30 26.35
N GLU A 118 -19.35 -22.34 25.54
CA GLU A 118 -19.50 -22.61 24.11
C GLU A 118 -20.10 -24.02 23.90
N PRO A 119 -20.79 -24.22 22.77
CA PRO A 119 -20.45 -25.39 21.98
C PRO A 119 -20.15 -25.03 20.51
N SER A 120 -19.06 -25.62 20.05
CA SER A 120 -18.59 -25.69 18.67
C SER A 120 -19.63 -26.31 17.73
N LEU A 121 -19.73 -25.76 16.52
CA LEU A 121 -19.99 -26.48 15.26
C LEU A 121 -19.27 -25.74 14.13
#